data_AF-A0A7S0TZF0-F1
#
_entry.id   AF-A0A7S0TZF0-F1
#
_cell.length_a   1.000
_cell.length_b   1.000
_cell.length_c   1.000
_cell.angle_alpha   90.00
_cell.angle_beta   90.00
_cell.angle_gamma   90.00
#
_symmetry.space_group_name_H-M   'P 1'
#
loop_
_entity.id
_entity.type
_entity.pdbx_description
1 polymer ?
#
loop_
_entity_poly.entity_id
_entity_poly.type
_entity_poly.pdbx_seq_one_letter_code
_entity_poly.pdbx_strand_id
1 'polypeptide(L)'
;GYICAMFFVYIFALVMVFDVITTVKQHLSAYHKSPVNDRIYPRFGDCILIMTDIVIISLMVVAVSLQISYKVGSREVVGSLLDDLTGIPWSSSEVSVREKKDTFFSSVQELLLNIQQDAWVDFVLNIVLLMLLVSVMQTTSLHPRLALLTGTISNSLDDFWHSALLILLIMGAFAGIGTGRFGGSKAEFATWEKSMQTEFMMILCDFTEVRGWGDDPELSVFVVLYLAVMFLVILNFLLAIIVENYMKQRRLIIDIETEMEFFTDCACIARSHILGLVHGWPQPFVLWTLVKRQKQKLNYGFMDLWATGLFRDQKAVVQFVRWYGGYEFLEPVEVTAFGKVESGDERQLKEIEKRVANLLGMRLPTLTEQAQMGTMAVLPSKTASRTFDTDFAGFPLSSGSIVNRGNGNGMSSPRKAISIDRVDRALDSPRVLSPTRTTSGGSNGNAFHPVFPSGDTAEPLSASLEGDEVDALERDLSDAMK
;
A
#
# COMPACT_ATOMS: atom_id res chain seq x y z
N GLY A 1 22.66 -6.64 -29.34
CA GLY A 1 21.27 -6.39 -28.92
C GLY A 1 20.94 -7.16 -27.66
N TYR A 2 20.42 -8.38 -27.80
CA TYR A 2 19.94 -9.21 -26.69
C TYR A 2 20.96 -9.43 -25.56
N ILE A 3 22.21 -9.81 -25.89
CA ILE A 3 23.27 -10.03 -24.89
C ILE A 3 23.56 -8.76 -24.08
N CYS A 4 23.57 -7.60 -24.73
CA CYS A 4 23.78 -6.31 -24.04
C CYS A 4 22.62 -6.01 -23.08
N ALA A 5 21.37 -6.24 -23.49
CA ALA A 5 20.21 -6.05 -22.63
C ALA A 5 20.26 -6.98 -21.40
N MET A 6 20.60 -8.25 -21.60
CA MET A 6 20.76 -9.22 -20.51
C MET A 6 21.88 -8.85 -19.55
N PHE A 7 22.98 -8.28 -20.05
CA PHE A 7 24.06 -7.77 -19.21
C PHE A 7 23.60 -6.61 -18.31
N PHE A 8 22.78 -5.69 -18.82
CA PHE A 8 22.18 -4.64 -17.99
C PHE A 8 21.26 -5.18 -16.90
N VAL A 9 20.42 -6.16 -17.24
CA VAL A 9 19.54 -6.84 -16.26
C VAL A 9 20.39 -7.51 -15.17
N TYR A 10 21.50 -8.15 -15.55
CA TYR A 10 22.41 -8.77 -14.59
C TYR A 10 23.09 -7.76 -13.66
N ILE A 11 23.56 -6.62 -14.19
CA ILE A 11 24.10 -5.54 -13.36
C ILE A 11 23.03 -5.04 -12.39
N PHE A 12 21.80 -4.81 -12.86
CA PHE A 12 20.71 -4.37 -12.01
C PHE A 12 20.40 -5.37 -10.90
N ALA A 13 20.38 -6.67 -11.24
CA ALA A 13 20.23 -7.75 -10.26
C ALA A 13 21.32 -7.72 -9.20
N LEU A 14 22.60 -7.52 -9.59
CA LEU A 14 23.71 -7.40 -8.64
C LEU A 14 23.59 -6.16 -7.74
N VAL A 15 23.13 -5.03 -8.28
CA VAL A 15 22.87 -3.82 -7.48
C VAL A 15 21.78 -4.09 -6.45
N MET A 16 20.70 -4.77 -6.82
CA MET A 16 19.63 -5.16 -5.88
C MET A 16 20.11 -6.15 -4.82
N VAL A 17 20.95 -7.14 -5.18
CA VAL A 17 21.59 -8.03 -4.21
C VAL A 17 22.42 -7.23 -3.20
N PHE A 18 23.21 -6.27 -3.68
CA PHE A 18 24.03 -5.43 -2.81
C PHE A 18 23.17 -4.59 -1.87
N ASP A 19 22.11 -3.97 -2.38
CA ASP A 19 21.16 -3.19 -1.58
C ASP A 19 20.55 -4.04 -0.45
N VAL A 20 20.04 -5.24 -0.76
CA VAL A 20 19.50 -6.16 0.24
C VAL A 20 20.54 -6.60 1.27
N ILE A 21 21.77 -6.90 0.85
CA ILE A 21 22.87 -7.22 1.79
C ILE A 21 23.13 -6.03 2.72
N THR A 22 23.12 -4.80 2.20
CA THR A 22 23.31 -3.61 3.03
C THR A 22 22.15 -3.40 4.02
N THR A 23 20.91 -3.61 3.59
CA THR A 23 19.71 -3.53 4.43
C THR A 23 19.74 -4.58 5.54
N VAL A 24 20.03 -5.84 5.21
CA VAL A 24 20.19 -6.92 6.19
C VAL A 24 21.29 -6.58 7.20
N LYS A 25 22.44 -6.06 6.72
CA LYS A 25 23.55 -5.64 7.59
C LYS A 25 23.17 -4.49 8.51
N GLN A 26 22.39 -3.52 8.04
CA GLN A 26 21.89 -2.41 8.86
C GLN A 26 20.96 -2.92 9.97
N HIS A 27 20.02 -3.80 9.64
CA HIS A 27 19.12 -4.43 10.63
C HIS A 27 19.90 -5.28 11.64
N LEU A 28 20.87 -6.08 11.18
CA LEU A 28 21.71 -6.90 12.06
C LEU A 28 22.58 -6.03 12.98
N SER A 29 23.14 -4.93 12.46
CA SER A 29 23.91 -3.98 13.27
C SER A 29 23.03 -3.23 14.27
N ALA A 30 21.80 -2.89 13.91
CA ALA A 30 20.84 -2.28 14.82
C ALA A 30 20.44 -3.25 15.94
N TYR A 31 20.26 -4.52 15.61
CA TYR A 31 20.00 -5.58 16.58
C TYR A 31 21.17 -5.76 17.56
N HIS A 32 22.41 -5.78 17.05
CA HIS A 32 23.60 -5.97 17.88
C HIS A 32 23.91 -4.78 18.80
N LYS A 33 23.66 -3.54 18.34
CA LYS A 33 23.95 -2.31 19.11
C LYS A 33 22.89 -2.00 20.18
N SER A 34 21.72 -2.62 20.13
CA SER A 34 20.68 -2.39 21.14
C SER A 34 21.03 -3.09 22.46
N PRO A 35 21.03 -2.37 23.60
CA PRO A 35 21.29 -2.98 24.91
C PRO A 35 20.26 -4.09 25.18
N VAL A 36 20.67 -5.12 25.93
CA VAL A 36 19.90 -6.37 26.09
C VAL A 36 18.45 -6.14 26.55
N ASN A 37 18.20 -5.11 27.37
CA ASN A 37 16.85 -4.77 27.83
C ASN A 37 15.97 -4.04 26.80
N ASP A 38 16.54 -3.45 25.76
CA ASP A 38 15.82 -2.70 24.71
C ASP A 38 15.91 -3.41 23.34
N ARG A 39 16.07 -4.75 23.32
CA ARG A 39 16.03 -5.49 22.06
C ARG A 39 14.62 -5.41 21.47
N ILE A 40 14.43 -4.43 20.60
CA ILE A 40 13.28 -4.35 19.71
C ILE A 40 13.40 -5.53 18.75
N TYR A 41 12.60 -6.56 18.98
CA TYR A 41 12.46 -7.65 18.03
C TYR A 41 11.92 -7.04 16.72
N PRO A 42 12.53 -7.34 15.57
CA PRO A 42 11.97 -6.94 14.29
C PRO A 42 10.53 -7.46 14.24
N ARG A 43 9.60 -6.63 13.76
CA ARG A 43 8.22 -7.09 13.60
C ARG A 43 8.26 -8.26 12.63
N PHE A 44 7.46 -9.30 12.89
CA PHE A 44 7.44 -10.50 12.07
C PHE A 44 7.24 -10.19 10.57
N GLY A 45 6.48 -9.15 10.25
CA GLY A 45 6.30 -8.65 8.89
C GLY A 45 7.58 -8.15 8.22
N ASP A 46 8.45 -7.45 8.93
CA ASP A 46 9.71 -6.93 8.37
C ASP A 46 10.64 -8.09 7.97
N CYS A 47 10.67 -9.15 8.77
CA CYS A 47 11.41 -10.37 8.45
C CYS A 47 10.86 -11.06 7.20
N ILE A 48 9.53 -11.13 7.05
CA ILE A 48 8.90 -11.75 5.86
C ILE A 48 9.21 -10.94 4.61
N LEU A 49 9.13 -9.62 4.66
CA LEU A 49 9.47 -8.75 3.51
C LEU A 49 10.91 -8.96 3.07
N ILE A 50 11.87 -8.90 4.02
CA ILE A 50 13.29 -9.14 3.72
C ILE A 50 13.51 -10.54 3.12
N MET A 51 12.87 -11.57 3.68
CA MET A 51 12.97 -12.93 3.14
C MET A 51 12.39 -13.03 1.73
N THR A 52 11.26 -12.37 1.48
CA THR A 52 10.60 -12.35 0.17
C THR A 52 11.49 -11.66 -0.86
N ASP A 53 12.10 -10.54 -0.53
CA ASP A 53 13.04 -9.83 -1.41
C ASP A 53 14.28 -10.69 -1.74
N ILE A 54 14.84 -11.38 -0.74
CA ILE A 54 15.96 -12.32 -0.96
C ILE A 54 15.54 -13.45 -1.92
N VAL A 55 14.35 -14.01 -1.74
CA VAL A 55 13.81 -15.07 -2.62
C VAL A 55 13.61 -14.54 -4.03
N ILE A 56 13.00 -13.36 -4.21
CA ILE A 56 12.76 -12.76 -5.53
C ILE A 56 14.08 -12.47 -6.24
N ILE A 57 15.04 -11.87 -5.55
CA ILE A 57 16.34 -11.54 -6.13
C ILE A 57 17.13 -12.79 -6.50
N SER A 58 17.16 -13.79 -5.61
CA SER A 58 17.84 -15.06 -5.91
C SER A 58 17.20 -15.78 -7.09
N LEU A 59 15.87 -15.84 -7.14
CA LEU A 59 15.13 -16.43 -8.25
C LEU A 59 15.36 -15.67 -9.55
N MET A 60 15.44 -14.34 -9.52
CA MET A 60 15.76 -13.51 -10.68
C MET A 60 17.17 -13.78 -11.22
N VAL A 61 18.17 -13.84 -10.34
CA VAL A 61 19.56 -14.16 -10.75
C VAL A 61 19.63 -15.55 -11.38
N VAL A 62 18.97 -16.53 -10.78
CA VAL A 62 18.89 -17.90 -11.31
C VAL A 62 18.18 -17.90 -12.67
N ALA A 63 17.02 -17.26 -12.79
CA ALA A 63 16.26 -17.20 -14.04
C ALA A 63 17.05 -16.56 -15.18
N VAL A 64 17.71 -15.42 -14.93
CA VAL A 64 18.56 -14.74 -15.92
C VAL A 64 19.76 -15.62 -16.31
N SER A 65 20.39 -16.29 -15.33
CA SER A 65 21.53 -17.18 -15.61
C SER A 65 21.14 -18.39 -16.45
N LEU A 66 19.98 -19.00 -16.17
CA LEU A 66 19.42 -20.11 -16.94
C LEU A 66 19.05 -19.64 -18.35
N GLN A 67 18.41 -18.48 -18.47
CA GLN A 67 18.00 -17.94 -19.77
C GLN A 67 19.20 -17.67 -20.68
N ILE A 68 20.28 -17.06 -20.15
CA ILE A 68 21.49 -16.80 -20.91
C ILE A 68 22.13 -18.13 -21.36
N SER A 69 22.31 -19.06 -20.43
CA SER A 69 22.93 -20.37 -20.72
C SER A 69 22.15 -21.13 -21.78
N TYR A 70 20.82 -21.12 -21.66
CA TYR A 70 19.92 -21.83 -22.53
C TYR A 70 19.82 -21.19 -23.92
N LYS A 71 19.66 -19.86 -24.02
CA LYS A 71 19.56 -19.17 -25.32
C LYS A 71 20.87 -19.21 -26.11
N VAL A 72 22.01 -19.22 -25.43
CA VAL A 72 23.32 -19.33 -26.10
C VAL A 72 23.52 -20.74 -26.64
N GLY A 73 23.20 -21.79 -25.88
CA GLY A 73 23.33 -23.19 -26.33
C GLY A 73 22.26 -23.64 -27.34
N SER A 74 21.02 -23.16 -27.19
CA SER A 74 19.87 -23.60 -28.00
C SER A 74 20.08 -23.37 -29.49
N ARG A 75 20.73 -22.28 -29.91
CA ARG A 75 21.00 -22.04 -31.34
C ARG A 75 21.90 -23.10 -31.97
N GLU A 76 22.92 -23.53 -31.26
CA GLU A 76 23.87 -24.53 -31.75
C GLU A 76 23.20 -25.91 -31.81
N VAL A 77 22.46 -26.27 -30.75
CA VAL A 77 21.73 -27.54 -30.66
C VAL A 77 20.61 -27.63 -31.70
N VAL A 78 19.81 -26.59 -31.88
CA VAL A 78 18.76 -26.58 -32.91
C VAL A 78 19.37 -26.60 -34.30
N GLY A 79 20.51 -25.92 -34.50
CA GLY A 79 21.27 -25.98 -35.76
C GLY A 79 21.74 -27.40 -36.07
N SER A 80 22.38 -28.07 -35.13
CA SER A 80 22.87 -29.45 -35.33
C SER A 80 21.72 -30.44 -35.55
N LEU A 81 20.61 -30.30 -34.82
CA LEU A 81 19.43 -31.16 -35.02
C LEU A 81 18.78 -30.94 -36.40
N LEU A 82 18.78 -29.71 -36.91
CA LEU A 82 18.27 -29.40 -38.23
C LEU A 82 19.21 -29.91 -39.33
N ASP A 83 20.52 -29.80 -39.11
CA ASP A 83 21.54 -30.37 -39.99
C ASP A 83 21.43 -31.91 -40.03
N ASP A 84 21.20 -32.57 -38.89
CA ASP A 84 20.95 -34.01 -38.80
C ASP A 84 19.66 -34.40 -39.54
N LEU A 85 18.59 -33.59 -39.42
CA LEU A 85 17.32 -33.84 -40.10
C LEU A 85 17.43 -33.69 -41.64
N THR A 86 18.16 -32.67 -42.08
CA THR A 86 18.36 -32.36 -43.50
C THR A 86 19.42 -33.24 -44.15
N GLY A 87 20.37 -33.74 -43.36
CA GLY A 87 21.45 -34.62 -43.78
C GLY A 87 21.02 -36.07 -44.06
N ILE A 88 19.79 -36.47 -43.72
CA ILE A 88 19.30 -37.83 -43.96
C ILE A 88 19.22 -38.09 -45.48
N PRO A 89 20.01 -39.02 -46.04
CA PRO A 89 20.05 -39.23 -47.48
C PRO A 89 18.87 -40.11 -47.92
N TRP A 90 17.67 -39.54 -48.01
CA TRP A 90 16.44 -40.27 -48.35
C TRP A 90 16.54 -41.08 -49.65
N SER A 91 17.32 -40.59 -50.61
CA SER A 91 17.53 -41.22 -51.92
C SER A 91 18.60 -42.32 -51.97
N SER A 92 19.51 -42.42 -50.99
CA SER A 92 20.58 -43.44 -51.04
C SER A 92 20.03 -44.83 -50.72
N SER A 93 20.41 -45.84 -51.49
CA SER A 93 20.06 -47.25 -51.22
C SER A 93 21.01 -47.91 -50.22
N GLU A 94 22.11 -47.24 -49.86
CA GLU A 94 23.18 -47.80 -49.02
C GLU A 94 22.77 -47.91 -47.54
N VAL A 95 21.90 -47.01 -47.06
CA VAL A 95 21.43 -46.99 -45.67
C VAL A 95 20.04 -47.60 -45.58
N SER A 96 19.83 -48.50 -44.60
CA SER A 96 18.54 -49.16 -44.43
C SER A 96 17.44 -48.14 -44.11
N VAL A 97 16.23 -48.35 -44.66
CA VAL A 97 15.07 -47.47 -44.39
C VAL A 97 14.75 -47.39 -42.90
N ARG A 98 15.02 -48.46 -42.16
CA ARG A 98 14.81 -48.52 -40.70
C ARG A 98 15.71 -47.54 -39.98
N GLU A 99 17.01 -47.56 -40.28
CA GLU A 99 17.99 -46.65 -39.68
C GLU A 99 17.65 -45.18 -39.96
N LYS A 100 17.25 -44.84 -41.20
CA LYS A 100 16.81 -43.48 -41.53
C LYS A 100 15.60 -43.02 -40.72
N LYS A 101 14.62 -43.91 -40.53
CA LYS A 101 13.43 -43.63 -39.71
C LYS A 101 13.82 -43.44 -38.25
N ASP A 102 14.67 -44.31 -37.72
CA ASP A 102 15.13 -44.24 -36.34
C ASP A 102 15.86 -42.91 -36.08
N THR A 103 16.77 -42.48 -36.97
CA THR A 103 17.43 -41.16 -36.89
C THR A 103 16.44 -40.01 -36.99
N PHE A 104 15.50 -40.05 -37.94
CA PHE A 104 14.49 -39.00 -38.07
C PHE A 104 13.64 -38.87 -36.80
N PHE A 105 13.10 -39.98 -36.29
CA PHE A 105 12.25 -39.96 -35.10
C PHE A 105 13.03 -39.57 -33.85
N SER A 106 14.30 -39.96 -33.70
CA SER A 106 15.12 -39.53 -32.58
C SER A 106 15.37 -38.02 -32.62
N SER A 107 15.72 -37.46 -33.78
CA SER A 107 15.98 -36.01 -33.90
C SER A 107 14.69 -35.19 -33.71
N VAL A 108 13.54 -35.66 -34.21
CA VAL A 108 12.24 -35.01 -33.97
C VAL A 108 11.86 -35.10 -32.49
N GLN A 109 12.08 -36.23 -31.83
CA GLN A 109 11.80 -36.39 -30.40
C GLN A 109 12.68 -35.46 -29.55
N GLU A 110 13.96 -35.33 -29.90
CA GLU A 110 14.87 -34.40 -29.22
C GLU A 110 14.46 -32.94 -29.44
N LEU A 111 14.03 -32.59 -30.66
CA LEU A 111 13.48 -31.27 -30.94
C LEU A 111 12.22 -30.98 -30.12
N LEU A 112 11.30 -31.94 -29.99
CA LEU A 112 10.10 -31.79 -29.16
C LEU A 112 10.41 -31.62 -27.67
N LEU A 113 11.40 -32.36 -27.16
CA LEU A 113 11.86 -32.21 -25.77
C LEU A 113 12.46 -30.82 -25.54
N ASN A 114 13.24 -30.30 -26.49
CA ASN A 114 13.77 -28.93 -26.43
C ASN A 114 12.64 -27.90 -26.43
N ILE A 115 11.61 -28.04 -27.30
CA ILE A 115 10.45 -27.13 -27.31
C ILE A 115 9.69 -27.16 -25.98
N GLN A 116 9.49 -28.34 -25.38
CA GLN A 116 8.83 -28.45 -24.08
C GLN A 116 9.66 -27.79 -22.97
N GLN A 117 10.99 -27.93 -23.03
CA GLN A 117 11.90 -27.28 -22.10
C GLN A 117 11.89 -25.75 -22.25
N ASP A 118 11.82 -25.21 -23.47
CA ASP A 118 11.62 -23.77 -23.73
C ASP A 118 10.36 -23.26 -23.03
N ALA A 119 9.24 -23.98 -23.16
CA ALA A 119 7.96 -23.59 -22.57
C ALA A 119 8.03 -23.52 -21.03
N TRP A 120 8.75 -24.45 -20.38
CA TRP A 120 8.96 -24.41 -18.92
C TRP A 120 9.83 -23.22 -18.49
N VAL A 121 10.88 -22.90 -19.25
CA VAL A 121 11.74 -21.74 -18.97
C VAL A 121 10.94 -20.44 -19.10
N ASP A 122 10.13 -20.31 -20.14
CA ASP A 122 9.27 -19.14 -20.35
C ASP A 122 8.21 -19.02 -19.24
N PHE A 123 7.61 -20.13 -18.80
CA PHE A 123 6.69 -20.13 -17.66
C PHE A 123 7.35 -19.64 -16.37
N VAL A 124 8.53 -20.17 -16.02
CA VAL A 124 9.27 -19.73 -14.83
C VAL A 124 9.63 -18.25 -14.93
N LEU A 125 10.04 -17.78 -16.11
CA LEU A 125 10.37 -16.38 -16.35
C LEU A 125 9.16 -15.47 -16.17
N ASN A 126 7.98 -15.87 -16.65
CA ASN A 126 6.74 -15.11 -16.45
C ASN A 126 6.38 -15.01 -14.96
N ILE A 127 6.57 -16.08 -14.19
CA ILE A 127 6.36 -16.05 -12.73
C ILE A 127 7.34 -15.08 -12.05
N VAL A 128 8.62 -15.10 -12.43
CA VAL A 128 9.62 -14.15 -11.92
C VAL A 128 9.24 -12.71 -12.26
N LEU A 129 8.79 -12.46 -13.49
CA LEU A 129 8.36 -11.13 -13.93
C LEU A 129 7.12 -10.65 -13.17
N LEU A 130 6.17 -11.54 -12.88
CA LEU A 130 5.01 -11.24 -12.03
C LEU A 130 5.44 -10.90 -10.59
N MET A 131 6.37 -11.66 -10.02
CA MET A 131 6.93 -11.40 -8.70
C MET A 131 7.67 -10.06 -8.63
N LEU A 132 8.42 -9.71 -9.69
CA LEU A 132 9.06 -8.40 -9.82
C LEU A 132 8.04 -7.27 -9.90
N LEU A 133 6.93 -7.46 -10.62
CA LEU A 133 5.85 -6.47 -10.66
C LEU A 133 5.27 -6.22 -9.26
N VAL A 134 5.03 -7.28 -8.49
CA VAL A 134 4.57 -7.17 -7.09
C VAL A 134 5.60 -6.45 -6.23
N SER A 135 6.90 -6.76 -6.38
CA SER A 135 7.97 -6.06 -5.66
C SER A 135 8.04 -4.57 -6.04
N VAL A 136 7.88 -4.23 -7.32
CA VAL A 136 7.78 -2.83 -7.76
C VAL A 136 6.60 -2.15 -7.06
N MET A 137 5.42 -2.78 -7.00
CA MET A 137 4.28 -2.24 -6.26
C MET A 137 4.61 -2.01 -4.78
N GLN A 138 5.35 -2.91 -4.13
CA GLN A 138 5.80 -2.74 -2.74
C GLN A 138 6.77 -1.56 -2.59
N THR A 139 7.75 -1.40 -3.49
CA THR A 139 8.70 -0.27 -3.43
C THR A 139 8.03 1.08 -3.68
N THR A 140 6.93 1.12 -4.46
CA THR A 140 6.16 2.35 -4.67
C THR A 140 5.37 2.80 -3.44
N SER A 141 5.32 2.00 -2.37
CA SER A 141 4.72 2.39 -1.07
C SER A 141 5.43 3.57 -0.40
N LEU A 142 6.58 4.03 -0.91
CA LEU A 142 7.23 5.26 -0.45
C LEU A 142 6.38 6.52 -0.65
N HIS A 143 5.40 6.48 -1.57
CA HIS A 143 4.47 7.58 -1.75
C HIS A 143 3.25 7.42 -0.81
N PRO A 144 2.90 8.42 0.02
CA PRO A 144 1.79 8.36 0.98
C PRO A 144 0.47 7.78 0.44
N ARG A 145 0.09 8.19 -0.77
CA ARG A 145 -1.15 7.70 -1.40
C ARG A 145 -1.09 6.22 -1.79
N LEU A 146 0.09 5.73 -2.16
CA LEU A 146 0.30 4.31 -2.48
C LEU A 146 0.48 3.50 -1.20
N ALA A 147 1.12 4.07 -0.17
CA ALA A 147 1.22 3.49 1.17
C ALA A 147 -0.16 3.20 1.78
N LEU A 148 -1.15 4.08 1.53
CA LEU A 148 -2.54 3.85 1.91
C LEU A 148 -3.10 2.56 1.29
N LEU A 149 -2.86 2.34 0.00
CA LEU A 149 -3.36 1.15 -0.70
C LEU A 149 -2.61 -0.11 -0.26
N THR A 150 -1.28 -0.10 -0.28
CA THR A 150 -0.47 -1.26 0.11
C THR A 150 -0.65 -1.62 1.58
N GLY A 151 -0.76 -0.61 2.46
CA GLY A 151 -1.07 -0.78 3.87
C GLY A 151 -2.48 -1.34 4.09
N THR A 152 -3.47 -0.90 3.31
CA THR A 152 -4.82 -1.47 3.36
C THR A 152 -4.79 -2.95 2.99
N ILE A 153 -4.13 -3.33 1.88
CA ILE A 153 -4.03 -4.72 1.42
C ILE A 153 -3.28 -5.57 2.45
N SER A 154 -2.16 -5.09 2.98
CA SER A 154 -1.36 -5.84 3.96
C SER A 154 -2.13 -6.07 5.25
N ASN A 155 -2.90 -5.07 5.72
CA ASN A 155 -3.70 -5.20 6.93
C ASN A 155 -4.96 -6.04 6.70
N SER A 156 -5.53 -6.03 5.49
CA SER A 156 -6.71 -6.83 5.15
C SER A 156 -6.39 -8.26 4.73
N LEU A 157 -5.12 -8.62 4.52
CA LEU A 157 -4.73 -9.93 4.01
C LEU A 157 -5.14 -11.08 4.95
N ASP A 158 -5.07 -10.86 6.27
CA ASP A 158 -5.51 -11.86 7.26
C ASP A 158 -7.02 -12.08 7.17
N ASP A 159 -7.81 -11.00 7.15
CA ASP A 159 -9.27 -11.06 6.98
C ASP A 159 -9.66 -11.68 5.62
N PHE A 160 -8.90 -11.39 4.57
CA PHE A 160 -9.07 -11.98 3.24
C PHE A 160 -8.76 -13.47 3.22
N TRP A 161 -7.73 -13.93 3.93
CA TRP A 161 -7.41 -15.34 3.99
C TRP A 161 -8.56 -16.13 4.63
N HIS A 162 -9.09 -15.64 5.75
CA HIS A 162 -10.27 -16.23 6.38
C HIS A 162 -11.50 -16.22 5.46
N SER A 163 -11.72 -15.11 4.76
CA SER A 163 -12.83 -14.97 3.81
C SER A 163 -12.67 -15.90 2.60
N ALA A 164 -11.45 -16.04 2.07
CA ALA A 164 -11.13 -16.91 0.95
C ALA A 164 -11.37 -18.38 1.29
N LEU A 165 -11.08 -18.82 2.51
CA LEU A 165 -11.41 -20.18 2.97
C LEU A 165 -12.92 -20.42 2.99
N LEU A 166 -13.71 -19.43 3.42
CA LEU A 166 -15.17 -19.51 3.40
C LEU A 166 -15.71 -19.53 1.96
N ILE A 167 -15.13 -18.74 1.06
CA ILE A 167 -15.43 -18.74 -0.38
C ILE A 167 -15.16 -20.11 -0.99
N LEU A 168 -13.96 -20.65 -0.79
CA LEU A 168 -13.56 -21.95 -1.31
C LEU A 168 -14.41 -23.09 -0.74
N LEU A 169 -14.84 -23.00 0.53
CA LEU A 169 -15.74 -23.98 1.13
C LEU A 169 -17.12 -23.96 0.48
N ILE A 170 -17.70 -22.76 0.29
CA ILE A 170 -19.02 -22.62 -0.35
C ILE A 170 -18.95 -23.03 -1.82
N MET A 171 -17.95 -22.56 -2.57
CA MET A 171 -17.71 -23.00 -3.94
C MET A 171 -17.52 -24.52 -4.01
N GLY A 172 -16.73 -25.12 -3.11
CA GLY A 172 -16.54 -26.57 -3.08
C GLY A 172 -17.84 -27.34 -2.84
N ALA A 173 -18.75 -26.81 -2.03
CA ALA A 173 -20.08 -27.39 -1.81
C ALA A 173 -20.97 -27.28 -3.05
N PHE A 174 -21.01 -26.11 -3.71
CA PHE A 174 -21.75 -25.92 -4.96
C PHE A 174 -21.17 -26.79 -6.09
N ALA A 175 -19.85 -26.86 -6.23
CA ALA A 175 -19.19 -27.71 -7.24
C ALA A 175 -19.50 -29.19 -7.01
N GLY A 176 -19.59 -29.62 -5.75
CA GLY A 176 -20.03 -30.97 -5.40
C GLY A 176 -21.48 -31.25 -5.83
N ILE A 177 -22.39 -30.31 -5.57
CA ILE A 177 -23.80 -30.40 -6.00
C ILE A 177 -23.91 -30.37 -7.54
N GLY A 178 -23.19 -29.47 -8.20
CA GLY A 178 -23.19 -29.31 -9.64
C GLY A 178 -22.67 -30.55 -10.36
N THR A 179 -21.55 -31.10 -9.89
CA THR A 179 -20.98 -32.35 -10.42
C THR A 179 -21.93 -33.53 -10.21
N GLY A 180 -22.51 -33.65 -9.00
CA GLY A 180 -23.43 -34.74 -8.68
C GLY A 180 -24.75 -34.66 -9.45
N ARG A 181 -25.26 -33.46 -9.71
CA ARG A 181 -26.58 -33.25 -10.33
C ARG A 181 -26.53 -33.13 -11.85
N PHE A 182 -25.53 -32.44 -12.39
CA PHE A 182 -25.43 -32.08 -13.81
C PHE A 182 -24.26 -32.77 -14.53
N GLY A 183 -23.36 -33.45 -13.82
CA GLY A 183 -22.17 -34.05 -14.44
C GLY A 183 -22.45 -35.16 -15.46
N GLY A 184 -23.65 -35.74 -15.46
CA GLY A 184 -24.08 -36.70 -16.49
C GLY A 184 -24.68 -36.05 -17.74
N SER A 185 -25.17 -34.81 -17.65
CA SER A 185 -25.86 -34.12 -18.75
C SER A 185 -25.06 -32.99 -19.38
N LYS A 186 -24.14 -32.38 -18.63
CA LYS A 186 -23.40 -31.18 -19.01
C LYS A 186 -21.90 -31.45 -18.86
N ALA A 187 -21.14 -31.24 -19.93
CA ALA A 187 -19.70 -31.53 -19.97
C ALA A 187 -18.89 -30.59 -19.05
N GLU A 188 -19.43 -29.40 -18.80
CA GLU A 188 -18.90 -28.36 -17.93
C GLU A 188 -18.88 -28.84 -16.47
N PHE A 189 -19.86 -29.66 -16.09
CA PHE A 189 -19.99 -30.23 -14.73
C PHE A 189 -19.51 -31.68 -14.64
N ALA A 190 -18.84 -32.22 -15.66
CA ALA A 190 -18.49 -33.65 -15.72
C ALA A 190 -17.51 -34.10 -14.62
N THR A 191 -16.64 -33.19 -14.16
CA THR A 191 -15.62 -33.47 -13.14
C THR A 191 -15.59 -32.33 -12.14
N TRP A 192 -15.27 -32.63 -10.88
CA TRP A 192 -15.21 -31.62 -9.81
C TRP A 192 -14.30 -30.43 -10.13
N GLU A 193 -13.16 -30.67 -10.79
CA GLU A 193 -12.25 -29.61 -11.23
C GLU A 193 -12.89 -28.68 -12.28
N LYS A 194 -13.51 -29.27 -13.32
CA LYS A 194 -14.25 -28.49 -14.33
C LYS A 194 -15.44 -27.74 -13.73
N SER A 195 -16.17 -28.34 -12.78
CA SER A 195 -17.25 -27.67 -12.06
C SER A 195 -16.74 -26.46 -11.28
N MET A 196 -15.61 -26.59 -10.58
CA MET A 196 -14.96 -25.48 -9.87
C MET A 196 -14.50 -24.36 -10.83
N GLN A 197 -13.92 -24.72 -11.98
CA GLN A 197 -13.53 -23.75 -13.02
C GLN A 197 -14.74 -23.02 -13.59
N THR A 198 -15.80 -23.76 -13.94
CA THR A 198 -17.06 -23.22 -14.45
C THR A 198 -17.70 -22.27 -13.43
N GLU A 199 -17.74 -22.67 -12.16
CA GLU A 199 -18.23 -21.82 -11.06
C GLU A 199 -17.41 -20.55 -10.90
N PHE A 200 -16.08 -20.64 -10.96
CA PHE A 200 -15.22 -19.47 -10.92
C PHE A 200 -15.47 -18.50 -12.09
N MET A 201 -15.67 -19.02 -13.30
CA MET A 201 -16.05 -18.19 -14.47
C MET A 201 -17.43 -17.56 -14.30
N MET A 202 -18.39 -18.29 -13.71
CA MET A 202 -19.71 -17.75 -13.39
C MET A 202 -19.65 -16.59 -12.38
N ILE A 203 -18.71 -16.58 -11.42
CA ILE A 203 -18.49 -15.44 -10.52
C ILE A 203 -18.05 -14.19 -11.29
N LEU A 204 -17.25 -14.37 -12.36
CA LEU A 204 -16.82 -13.28 -13.25
C LEU A 204 -17.92 -12.83 -14.22
N CYS A 205 -19.15 -13.36 -14.07
CA CYS A 205 -20.28 -13.15 -14.96
C CYS A 205 -20.02 -13.64 -16.40
N ASP A 206 -19.12 -14.60 -16.60
CA ASP A 206 -18.93 -15.27 -17.89
C ASP A 206 -19.80 -16.53 -17.96
N PHE A 207 -20.81 -16.49 -18.82
CA PHE A 207 -21.77 -17.59 -19.03
C PHE A 207 -21.57 -18.27 -20.39
N THR A 208 -20.50 -17.97 -21.11
CA THR A 208 -20.26 -18.50 -22.47
C THR A 208 -20.15 -20.03 -22.48
N GLU A 209 -19.59 -20.61 -21.42
CA GLU A 209 -19.41 -22.05 -21.28
C GLU A 209 -20.71 -22.79 -20.91
N VAL A 210 -21.62 -22.16 -20.17
CA VAL A 210 -22.86 -22.80 -19.71
C VAL A 210 -23.96 -22.70 -20.77
N ARG A 211 -23.80 -23.46 -21.87
CA ARG A 211 -24.79 -23.47 -22.95
C ARG A 211 -26.12 -24.07 -22.50
N GLY A 212 -27.22 -23.36 -22.81
CA GLY A 212 -28.59 -23.81 -22.55
C GLY A 212 -29.00 -23.76 -21.07
N TRP A 213 -28.39 -22.89 -20.26
CA TRP A 213 -28.80 -22.73 -18.86
C TRP A 213 -30.26 -22.29 -18.70
N GLY A 214 -30.79 -21.55 -19.69
CA GLY A 214 -32.19 -21.13 -19.75
C GLY A 214 -33.18 -22.23 -20.17
N ASP A 215 -32.70 -23.31 -20.79
CA ASP A 215 -33.57 -24.40 -21.27
C ASP A 215 -33.90 -25.39 -20.14
N ASP A 216 -32.97 -25.58 -19.21
CA ASP A 216 -33.10 -26.48 -18.07
C ASP A 216 -33.51 -25.69 -16.81
N PRO A 217 -34.77 -25.78 -16.33
CA PRO A 217 -35.24 -24.96 -15.20
C PRO A 217 -34.50 -25.26 -13.89
N GLU A 218 -34.03 -26.49 -13.69
CA GLU A 218 -33.24 -26.86 -12.52
C GLU A 218 -31.84 -26.22 -12.54
N LEU A 219 -31.21 -26.15 -13.71
CA LEU A 219 -29.90 -25.51 -13.90
C LEU A 219 -30.03 -23.99 -13.74
N SER A 220 -31.09 -23.40 -14.30
CA SER A 220 -31.43 -21.99 -14.06
C SER A 220 -31.56 -21.66 -12.57
N VAL A 221 -32.28 -22.47 -11.79
CA VAL A 221 -32.43 -22.25 -10.35
C VAL A 221 -31.09 -22.41 -9.63
N PHE A 222 -30.28 -23.40 -10.00
CA PHE A 222 -28.94 -23.59 -9.43
C PHE A 222 -28.03 -22.37 -9.68
N VAL A 223 -27.97 -21.90 -10.92
CA VAL A 223 -27.14 -20.73 -11.31
C VAL A 223 -27.63 -19.46 -10.62
N VAL A 224 -28.94 -19.21 -10.58
CA VAL A 224 -29.51 -18.04 -9.90
C VAL A 224 -29.24 -18.07 -8.40
N LEU A 225 -29.38 -19.23 -7.75
CA LEU A 225 -29.08 -19.39 -6.33
C LEU A 225 -27.58 -19.20 -6.05
N TYR A 226 -26.73 -19.79 -6.88
CA TYR A 226 -25.28 -19.63 -6.81
C TYR A 226 -24.86 -18.16 -6.93
N LEU A 227 -25.33 -17.46 -7.96
CA LEU A 227 -25.07 -16.04 -8.16
C LEU A 227 -25.62 -15.21 -7.02
N ALA A 228 -26.84 -15.50 -6.52
CA ALA A 228 -27.39 -14.77 -5.38
C ALA A 228 -26.50 -14.91 -4.14
N VAL A 229 -26.00 -16.11 -3.83
CA VAL A 229 -25.12 -16.32 -2.67
C VAL A 229 -23.74 -15.69 -2.90
N MET A 230 -23.08 -15.99 -4.02
CA MET A 230 -21.71 -15.53 -4.29
C MET A 230 -21.63 -14.02 -4.56
N PHE A 231 -22.56 -13.47 -5.33
CA PHE A 231 -22.55 -12.05 -5.67
C PHE A 231 -23.16 -11.18 -4.57
N LEU A 232 -24.33 -11.55 -4.01
CA LEU A 232 -25.00 -10.66 -3.05
C LEU A 232 -24.48 -10.82 -1.62
N VAL A 233 -24.04 -12.00 -1.21
CA VAL A 233 -23.58 -12.21 0.18
C VAL A 233 -22.07 -12.08 0.25
N ILE A 234 -21.35 -12.89 -0.51
CA ILE A 234 -19.89 -12.99 -0.40
C ILE A 234 -19.18 -11.74 -0.92
N LEU A 235 -19.52 -11.23 -2.10
CA LEU A 235 -18.86 -10.04 -2.65
C LEU A 235 -19.11 -8.78 -1.79
N ASN A 236 -20.32 -8.63 -1.26
CA ASN A 236 -20.66 -7.54 -0.35
C ASN A 236 -19.91 -7.64 0.99
N PHE A 237 -19.71 -8.85 1.50
CA PHE A 237 -18.89 -9.07 2.70
C PHE A 237 -17.41 -8.74 2.44
N LEU A 238 -16.87 -9.16 1.29
CA LEU A 238 -15.49 -8.82 0.88
C LEU A 238 -15.30 -7.30 0.79
N LEU A 239 -16.27 -6.58 0.21
CA LEU A 239 -16.24 -5.12 0.11
C LEU A 239 -16.28 -4.46 1.50
N ALA A 240 -17.07 -5.00 2.44
CA ALA A 240 -17.13 -4.49 3.81
C ALA A 240 -15.77 -4.59 4.52
N ILE A 241 -15.07 -5.73 4.38
CA ILE A 241 -13.72 -5.93 4.94
C ILE A 241 -12.72 -4.92 4.36
N ILE A 242 -12.76 -4.72 3.04
CA ILE A 242 -11.88 -3.75 2.36
C ILE A 242 -12.12 -2.35 2.90
N VAL A 243 -13.38 -1.93 2.98
CA VAL A 243 -13.75 -0.58 3.44
C VAL A 243 -13.35 -0.38 4.89
N GLU A 244 -13.53 -1.37 5.77
CA GLU A 244 -13.13 -1.27 7.17
C GLU A 244 -11.61 -1.07 7.30
N ASN A 245 -10.81 -1.91 6.65
CA ASN A 245 -9.35 -1.82 6.70
C ASN A 245 -8.82 -0.55 6.03
N TYR A 246 -9.44 -0.11 4.94
CA TYR A 246 -9.14 1.17 4.30
C TYR A 246 -9.37 2.34 5.25
N MET A 247 -10.51 2.37 5.96
CA MET A 247 -10.80 3.44 6.92
C MET A 247 -9.84 3.43 8.11
N LYS A 248 -9.42 2.25 8.58
CA LYS A 248 -8.37 2.12 9.61
C LYS A 248 -7.04 2.73 9.11
N GLN A 249 -6.58 2.34 7.92
CA GLN A 249 -5.32 2.85 7.37
C GLN A 249 -5.38 4.36 7.08
N ARG A 250 -6.52 4.84 6.58
CA ARG A 250 -6.74 6.28 6.34
C ARG A 250 -6.65 7.09 7.62
N ARG A 251 -7.19 6.60 8.75
CA ARG A 251 -7.04 7.28 10.05
C ARG A 251 -5.58 7.36 10.47
N LEU A 252 -4.84 6.26 10.35
CA LEU A 252 -3.40 6.26 10.67
C LEU A 252 -2.62 7.29 9.85
N ILE A 253 -2.95 7.46 8.57
CA ILE A 253 -2.31 8.46 7.71
C ILE A 253 -2.74 9.88 8.09
N ILE A 254 -4.03 10.11 8.38
CA ILE A 254 -4.52 11.44 8.81
C ILE A 254 -3.90 11.84 10.16
N ASP A 255 -3.70 10.88 11.07
CA ASP A 255 -3.08 11.11 12.37
C ASP A 255 -1.58 11.42 12.24
N ILE A 256 -0.95 11.08 11.10
CA ILE A 256 0.40 11.54 10.76
C ILE A 256 0.27 12.95 10.15
N GLU A 257 0.11 13.96 11.01
CA GLU A 257 -0.11 15.38 10.66
C GLU A 257 1.05 16.01 9.83
N THR A 258 2.11 15.25 9.56
CA THR A 258 3.32 15.71 8.86
C THR A 258 3.35 15.41 7.36
N GLU A 259 2.37 14.69 6.79
CA GLU A 259 2.39 14.35 5.36
C GLU A 259 1.73 15.46 4.51
N MET A 260 2.57 16.34 3.92
CA MET A 260 2.12 17.28 2.90
C MET A 260 2.33 16.70 1.48
N GLU A 261 1.76 17.35 0.46
CA GLU A 261 2.00 16.98 -0.93
C GLU A 261 3.51 16.98 -1.26
N PHE A 262 3.97 16.00 -2.05
CA PHE A 262 5.40 15.78 -2.34
C PHE A 262 6.16 17.06 -2.75
N PHE A 263 5.55 17.90 -3.57
CA PHE A 263 6.15 19.16 -4.00
C PHE A 263 6.28 20.16 -2.86
N THR A 264 5.30 20.20 -1.97
CA THR A 264 5.33 21.04 -0.78
C THR A 264 6.40 20.56 0.19
N ASP A 265 6.57 19.24 0.35
CA ASP A 265 7.67 18.67 1.15
C ASP A 265 9.03 18.99 0.56
N CYS A 266 9.21 18.81 -0.75
CA CYS A 266 10.46 19.19 -1.43
C CYS A 266 10.75 20.69 -1.27
N ALA A 267 9.73 21.55 -1.40
CA ALA A 267 9.86 22.98 -1.20
C ALA A 267 10.17 23.34 0.26
N CYS A 268 9.55 22.67 1.23
CA CYS A 268 9.80 22.84 2.65
C CYS A 268 11.21 22.38 3.04
N ILE A 269 11.67 21.23 2.52
CA ILE A 269 13.04 20.73 2.70
C ILE A 269 14.02 21.73 2.12
N ALA A 270 13.86 22.14 0.86
CA ALA A 270 14.72 23.12 0.22
C ALA A 270 14.74 24.46 0.99
N ARG A 271 13.57 24.95 1.41
CA ARG A 271 13.44 26.18 2.20
C ARG A 271 14.10 26.04 3.57
N SER A 272 13.96 24.90 4.24
CA SER A 272 14.61 24.62 5.53
C SER A 272 16.13 24.58 5.40
N HIS A 273 16.65 24.04 4.29
CA HIS A 273 18.08 24.05 3.98
C HIS A 273 18.58 25.48 3.74
N ILE A 274 17.86 26.29 2.97
CA ILE A 274 18.21 27.69 2.73
C ILE A 274 18.18 28.48 4.05
N LEU A 275 17.11 28.33 4.84
CA LEU A 275 17.00 28.99 6.14
C LEU A 275 18.09 28.54 7.11
N GLY A 276 18.47 27.26 7.08
CA GLY A 276 19.54 26.72 7.89
C GLY A 276 20.91 27.31 7.53
N LEU A 277 21.18 27.53 6.24
CA LEU A 277 22.39 28.22 5.79
C LEU A 277 22.39 29.71 6.19
N VAL A 278 21.25 30.39 6.06
CA VAL A 278 21.14 31.83 6.38
C VAL A 278 21.22 32.09 7.88
N HIS A 279 20.54 31.28 8.70
CA HIS A 279 20.44 31.49 10.15
C HIS A 279 21.47 30.70 10.95
N GLY A 280 22.30 29.88 10.30
CA GLY A 280 23.29 29.03 10.97
C GLY A 280 22.64 27.94 11.82
N TRP A 281 21.60 27.28 11.29
CA TRP A 281 21.02 26.10 11.93
C TRP A 281 21.96 24.89 11.75
N PRO A 282 22.04 24.00 12.75
CA PRO A 282 22.84 22.80 12.64
C PRO A 282 22.27 21.81 11.61
N GLN A 283 23.13 20.93 11.10
CA GLN A 283 22.67 19.85 10.22
C GLN A 283 21.62 18.98 10.94
N PRO A 284 20.49 18.66 10.28
CA PRO A 284 19.40 17.91 10.90
C PRO A 284 19.85 16.59 11.54
N PHE A 285 20.78 15.89 10.89
CA PHE A 285 21.31 14.63 11.40
C PHE A 285 22.07 14.79 12.73
N VAL A 286 22.89 15.83 12.86
CA VAL A 286 23.66 16.09 14.10
C VAL A 286 22.70 16.45 15.22
N LEU A 287 21.74 17.34 14.95
CA LEU A 287 20.71 17.72 15.92
C LEU A 287 19.90 16.50 16.37
N TRP A 288 19.44 15.67 15.43
CA TRP A 288 18.73 14.42 15.71
C TRP A 288 19.53 13.48 16.59
N THR A 289 20.82 13.26 16.32
CA THR A 289 21.65 12.37 17.16
C THR A 289 21.80 12.87 18.59
N LEU A 290 21.85 14.18 18.80
CA LEU A 290 21.96 14.78 20.13
C LEU A 290 20.62 14.75 20.88
N VAL A 291 19.54 15.10 20.21
CA VAL A 291 18.16 14.95 20.72
C VAL A 291 17.89 13.49 21.10
N LYS A 292 18.22 12.55 20.21
CA LYS A 292 18.09 11.11 20.46
C LYS A 292 18.93 10.63 21.64
N ARG A 293 20.07 11.28 21.93
CA ARG A 293 20.90 10.96 23.10
C ARG A 293 20.25 11.44 24.41
N GLN A 294 19.44 12.49 24.35
CA GLN A 294 18.73 13.09 25.49
C GLN A 294 17.35 12.46 25.75
N LYS A 295 17.19 11.15 25.48
CA LYS A 295 15.96 10.30 25.51
C LYS A 295 14.88 10.57 26.60
N GLN A 296 15.15 11.36 27.63
CA GLN A 296 14.28 11.58 28.78
C GLN A 296 13.36 12.81 28.68
N LYS A 297 13.51 13.68 27.68
CA LYS A 297 12.62 14.84 27.51
C LYS A 297 11.71 14.66 26.30
N LEU A 298 10.40 14.68 26.51
CA LEU A 298 9.41 14.69 25.44
C LEU A 298 9.43 16.03 24.66
N ASN A 299 9.68 17.15 25.36
CA ASN A 299 9.62 18.48 24.75
C ASN A 299 10.95 19.19 24.92
N TYR A 300 11.43 19.80 23.84
CA TYR A 300 12.67 20.56 23.82
C TYR A 300 12.34 22.05 23.85
N GLY A 301 12.56 22.68 25.01
CA GLY A 301 12.41 24.12 25.15
C GLY A 301 13.55 24.89 24.47
N PHE A 302 13.38 26.20 24.34
CA PHE A 302 14.42 27.11 23.86
C PHE A 302 15.77 26.90 24.57
N MET A 303 15.74 26.75 25.91
CA MET A 303 16.95 26.58 26.71
C MET A 303 17.64 25.25 26.46
N ASP A 304 16.90 24.17 26.20
CA ASP A 304 17.46 22.86 25.91
C ASP A 304 18.18 22.86 24.56
N LEU A 305 17.55 23.47 23.54
CA LEU A 305 18.16 23.64 22.22
C LEU A 305 19.39 24.55 22.27
N TRP A 306 19.34 25.64 23.04
CA TRP A 306 20.50 26.53 23.21
C TRP A 306 21.64 25.83 23.95
N ALA A 307 21.33 25.03 24.99
CA ALA A 307 22.33 24.29 25.76
C ALA A 307 23.09 23.24 24.92
N THR A 308 22.59 22.84 23.75
CA THR A 308 23.34 21.96 22.84
C THR A 308 24.62 22.59 22.29
N GLY A 309 24.71 23.93 22.28
CA GLY A 309 25.86 24.66 21.72
C GLY A 309 26.03 24.52 20.20
N LEU A 310 25.07 23.90 19.51
CA LEU A 310 25.11 23.67 18.07
C LEU A 310 24.71 24.89 17.24
N PHE A 311 23.90 25.78 17.82
CA PHE A 311 23.38 26.96 17.15
C PHE A 311 24.37 28.11 17.25
N ARG A 312 24.54 28.85 16.15
CA ARG A 312 25.47 29.98 16.10
C ARG A 312 25.12 31.10 17.07
N ASP A 313 23.84 31.45 17.16
CA ASP A 313 23.32 32.57 17.96
C ASP A 313 21.97 32.23 18.61
N GLN A 314 21.61 32.90 19.71
CA GLN A 314 20.30 32.75 20.35
C GLN A 314 19.14 33.06 19.40
N LYS A 315 19.34 34.03 18.49
CA LYS A 315 18.36 34.37 17.43
C LYS A 315 18.10 33.21 16.49
N ALA A 316 19.12 32.38 16.21
CA ALA A 316 18.97 31.20 15.36
C ALA A 316 18.04 30.16 16.01
N VAL A 317 18.15 29.97 17.34
CA VAL A 317 17.25 29.09 18.10
C VAL A 317 15.82 29.62 18.08
N VAL A 318 15.60 30.93 18.27
CA VAL A 318 14.24 31.50 18.20
C VAL A 318 13.62 31.28 16.81
N GLN A 319 14.39 31.50 15.74
CA GLN A 319 13.90 31.27 14.37
C GLN A 319 13.65 29.79 14.09
N PHE A 320 14.49 28.90 14.62
CA PHE A 320 14.30 27.46 14.52
C PHE A 320 13.02 27.01 15.24
N VAL A 321 12.83 27.42 16.50
CA VAL A 321 11.61 27.15 17.28
C VAL A 321 10.39 27.78 16.63
N ARG A 322 10.52 28.96 16.02
CA ARG A 322 9.41 29.59 15.29
C ARG A 322 9.02 28.82 14.02
N TRP A 323 10.01 28.31 13.28
CA TRP A 323 9.77 27.53 12.08
C TRP A 323 9.16 26.17 12.39
N TYR A 324 9.71 25.47 13.38
CA TYR A 324 9.27 24.13 13.76
C TYR A 324 8.21 24.11 14.87
N GLY A 325 7.83 25.25 15.43
CA GLY A 325 6.90 25.33 16.57
C GLY A 325 5.46 24.94 16.23
N GLY A 326 5.14 24.80 14.94
CA GLY A 326 3.87 24.23 14.48
C GLY A 326 3.86 22.69 14.45
N TYR A 327 4.97 22.03 14.79
CA TYR A 327 5.01 20.58 14.93
C TYR A 327 4.88 20.19 16.41
N GLU A 328 4.09 19.15 16.68
CA GLU A 328 3.75 18.65 18.02
C GLU A 328 4.97 18.43 18.93
N PHE A 329 6.13 18.03 18.38
CA PHE A 329 7.35 17.78 19.16
C PHE A 329 8.00 19.04 19.77
N LEU A 330 7.64 20.25 19.30
CA LEU A 330 8.04 21.52 19.89
C LEU A 330 6.88 22.27 20.56
N GLU A 331 5.66 21.75 20.46
CA GLU A 331 4.53 22.32 21.18
C GLU A 331 4.80 22.18 22.68
N PRO A 332 4.83 23.28 23.46
CA PRO A 332 5.02 23.18 24.89
C PRO A 332 3.83 22.45 25.48
N VAL A 333 4.07 21.42 26.30
CA VAL A 333 2.99 20.78 27.07
C VAL A 333 2.26 21.87 27.85
N GLU A 334 0.99 22.09 27.50
CA GLU A 334 0.14 23.01 28.23
C GLU A 334 -0.09 22.44 29.63
N VAL A 335 0.63 23.00 30.60
CA VAL A 335 0.38 22.73 32.01
C VAL A 335 -0.85 23.55 32.36
N THR A 336 -2.00 22.90 32.52
CA THR A 336 -3.22 23.58 33.00
C THR A 336 -2.94 24.22 34.36
N ALA A 337 -3.71 25.25 34.73
CA ALA A 337 -3.53 26.02 35.98
C ALA A 337 -3.53 25.17 37.28
N PHE A 338 -3.89 23.88 37.18
CA PHE A 338 -3.88 22.92 38.27
C PHE A 338 -2.69 21.95 38.26
N GLY A 339 -1.68 22.17 37.40
CA GLY A 339 -0.54 21.27 37.25
C GLY A 339 -0.89 19.94 36.57
N LYS A 340 -2.10 19.81 36.01
CA LYS A 340 -2.47 18.65 35.20
C LYS A 340 -2.03 18.86 33.77
N VAL A 341 -1.22 17.93 33.28
CA VAL A 341 -0.90 17.80 31.86
C VAL A 341 -2.13 17.23 31.16
N GLU A 342 -2.91 18.10 30.50
CA GLU A 342 -3.99 17.68 29.59
C GLU A 342 -3.39 17.49 28.19
N SER A 343 -2.49 16.54 28.01
CA SER A 343 -2.26 16.00 26.66
C SER A 343 -3.09 14.73 26.51
N GLY A 344 -3.49 14.38 25.28
CA GLY A 344 -4.20 13.13 24.92
C GLY A 344 -3.52 11.83 25.38
N ASP A 345 -2.36 11.97 26.02
CA ASP A 345 -1.55 10.98 26.70
C ASP A 345 -2.01 10.62 28.11
N GLU A 346 -3.16 11.07 28.59
CA GLU A 346 -3.68 10.63 29.91
C GLU A 346 -3.76 9.08 30.00
N ARG A 347 -3.91 8.37 28.88
CA ARG A 347 -3.77 6.90 28.80
C ARG A 347 -2.33 6.42 28.91
N GLN A 348 -1.38 7.04 28.22
CA GLN A 348 0.04 6.67 28.30
C GLN A 348 0.64 7.00 29.66
N LEU A 349 0.29 8.15 30.23
CA LEU A 349 0.67 8.55 31.59
C LEU A 349 0.09 7.58 32.63
N LYS A 350 -1.20 7.22 32.53
CA LYS A 350 -1.81 6.19 33.39
C LYS A 350 -1.16 4.81 33.19
N GLU A 351 -0.71 4.47 31.99
CA GLU A 351 -0.04 3.21 31.72
C GLU A 351 1.40 3.18 32.24
N ILE A 352 2.13 4.30 32.16
CA ILE A 352 3.45 4.49 32.75
C ILE A 352 3.34 4.47 34.28
N GLU A 353 2.41 5.21 34.87
CA GLU A 353 2.11 5.16 36.30
C GLU A 353 1.77 3.73 36.75
N LYS A 354 1.00 3.00 35.93
CA LYS A 354 0.66 1.60 36.21
C LYS A 354 1.87 0.69 36.20
N ARG A 355 2.79 0.87 35.25
CA ARG A 355 4.04 0.10 35.16
C ARG A 355 5.00 0.43 36.30
N VAL A 356 5.12 1.71 36.67
CA VAL A 356 5.98 2.17 37.78
C VAL A 356 5.45 1.66 39.13
N ALA A 357 4.14 1.73 39.35
CA ALA A 357 3.54 1.20 40.57
C ALA A 357 3.73 -0.33 40.70
N ASN A 358 3.58 -1.08 39.60
CA ASN A 358 3.88 -2.52 39.58
C ASN A 358 5.36 -2.83 39.86
N LEU A 359 6.29 -2.05 39.32
CA LEU A 359 7.73 -2.24 39.56
C LEU A 359 8.13 -1.94 41.01
N LEU A 360 7.46 -0.98 41.65
CA LEU A 360 7.72 -0.60 43.03
C LEU A 360 6.88 -1.40 44.04
N GLY A 361 6.06 -2.36 43.58
CA GLY A 361 5.16 -3.14 44.44
C GLY A 361 4.08 -2.30 45.14
N MET A 362 3.80 -1.10 44.63
CA MET A 362 2.82 -0.18 45.18
C MET A 362 1.48 -0.33 44.48
N ARG A 363 0.39 -0.27 45.23
CA ARG A 363 -0.97 -0.24 44.65
C ARG A 363 -1.23 1.16 44.10
N LEU A 364 -1.74 1.27 42.86
CA LEU A 364 -2.14 2.58 42.34
C LEU A 364 -3.24 3.15 43.24
N PRO A 365 -3.09 4.42 43.69
CA PRO A 365 -4.13 5.07 44.44
C PRO A 365 -5.40 5.17 43.60
N THR A 366 -6.53 4.83 44.21
CA THR A 366 -7.84 4.92 43.57
C THR A 366 -8.15 6.38 43.20
N LEU A 367 -8.97 6.61 42.18
CA LEU A 367 -9.32 7.97 41.73
C LEU A 367 -9.85 8.86 42.87
N THR A 368 -10.50 8.25 43.86
CA THR A 368 -10.95 8.90 45.10
C THR A 368 -9.80 9.30 46.03
N GLU A 369 -8.77 8.47 46.16
CA GLU A 369 -7.55 8.79 46.94
C GLU A 369 -6.70 9.84 46.21
N GLN A 370 -6.63 9.80 44.87
CA GLN A 370 -5.95 10.83 44.07
C GLN A 370 -6.64 12.19 44.21
N ALA A 371 -7.99 12.23 44.20
CA ALA A 371 -8.75 13.46 44.44
C ALA A 371 -8.53 14.01 45.86
N GLN A 372 -8.43 13.14 46.88
CA GLN A 372 -8.13 13.55 48.25
C GLN A 372 -6.69 14.06 48.42
N MET A 373 -5.70 13.43 47.78
CA MET A 373 -4.30 13.87 47.81
C MET A 373 -4.10 15.24 47.13
N GLY A 374 -4.81 15.50 46.02
CA GLY A 374 -4.80 16.82 45.39
C GLY A 374 -5.39 17.94 46.26
N THR A 375 -6.32 17.59 47.15
CA THR A 375 -6.98 18.55 48.05
C THR A 375 -6.13 18.86 49.30
N MET A 376 -5.28 17.92 49.75
CA MET A 376 -4.41 18.11 50.92
C MET A 376 -3.15 18.96 50.63
N ALA A 377 -2.75 19.11 49.37
CA ALA A 377 -1.55 19.87 48.99
C ALA A 377 -1.72 21.41 49.03
N VAL A 378 -2.93 21.93 49.28
CA VAL A 378 -3.26 23.37 49.15
C VAL A 378 -3.54 24.08 50.50
N LEU A 379 -3.16 23.50 51.64
CA LEU A 379 -3.28 24.20 52.94
C LEU A 379 -1.92 24.71 53.45
N PRO A 380 -1.72 26.03 53.63
CA PRO A 380 -0.50 26.56 54.22
C PRO A 380 -0.54 26.39 55.74
N SER A 381 0.53 25.83 56.31
CA SER A 381 0.74 25.75 57.76
C SER A 381 0.93 27.15 58.34
N LYS A 382 -0.01 27.62 59.18
CA LYS A 382 0.18 28.82 60.00
C LYS A 382 1.06 28.49 61.22
N THR A 383 2.25 29.08 61.22
CA THR A 383 3.22 29.13 62.31
C THR A 383 2.68 29.94 63.49
N ALA A 384 2.94 29.44 64.69
CA ALA A 384 2.63 30.07 65.98
C ALA A 384 3.42 31.36 66.22
N SER A 385 2.76 32.38 66.78
CA SER A 385 3.40 33.49 67.48
C SER A 385 2.58 33.89 68.71
N ARG A 386 3.26 33.93 69.85
CA ARG A 386 2.84 34.45 71.17
C ARG A 386 2.83 35.99 71.16
N THR A 387 1.83 36.59 71.81
CA THR A 387 1.88 37.85 72.62
C THR A 387 0.46 38.13 73.12
N PHE A 388 0.19 38.00 74.42
CA PHE A 388 0.16 39.05 75.47
C PHE A 388 -1.14 39.88 75.49
N ASP A 389 -1.83 39.79 76.64
CA ASP A 389 -3.13 40.38 76.98
C ASP A 389 -3.18 41.92 76.92
N THR A 390 -4.35 42.47 76.62
CA THR A 390 -5.12 43.33 77.56
C THR A 390 -6.49 43.73 76.99
N ASP A 391 -7.42 43.81 77.93
CA ASP A 391 -8.85 44.06 77.83
C ASP A 391 -9.25 45.34 77.08
N PHE A 392 -10.45 45.36 76.48
CA PHE A 392 -11.44 46.42 76.75
C PHE A 392 -12.85 46.03 76.29
N ALA A 393 -13.83 46.43 77.10
CA ALA A 393 -15.19 45.95 77.20
C ALA A 393 -16.20 46.54 76.19
N GLY A 394 -17.41 45.94 76.12
CA GLY A 394 -18.64 46.72 75.92
C GLY A 394 -19.79 46.13 75.07
N PHE A 395 -20.54 45.16 75.62
CA PHE A 395 -22.01 45.19 75.81
C PHE A 395 -23.01 45.31 74.60
N PRO A 396 -24.34 45.02 74.75
CA PRO A 396 -24.95 43.79 74.23
C PRO A 396 -26.28 43.95 73.43
N LEU A 397 -26.93 42.79 73.17
CA LEU A 397 -28.36 42.49 72.93
C LEU A 397 -28.89 42.55 71.48
N SER A 398 -29.43 41.42 71.00
CA SER A 398 -30.88 41.21 70.91
C SER A 398 -31.26 40.07 69.92
N SER A 399 -31.91 39.06 70.50
CA SER A 399 -32.94 38.14 69.99
C SER A 399 -33.54 38.35 68.59
N GLY A 400 -33.83 37.24 67.90
CA GLY A 400 -34.77 37.21 66.77
C GLY A 400 -34.88 35.84 66.10
N SER A 401 -36.03 35.18 66.24
CA SER A 401 -36.32 33.82 65.81
C SER A 401 -36.92 33.74 64.39
N ILE A 402 -36.69 32.60 63.70
CA ILE A 402 -37.60 31.84 62.81
C ILE A 402 -38.40 32.59 61.73
N VAL A 403 -38.27 32.18 60.45
CA VAL A 403 -39.40 31.75 59.58
C VAL A 403 -38.87 31.12 58.29
N ASN A 404 -39.53 30.04 57.91
CA ASN A 404 -39.34 29.18 56.76
C ASN A 404 -40.36 29.54 55.67
N ARG A 405 -39.94 29.73 54.40
CA ARG A 405 -40.67 29.33 53.16
C ARG A 405 -40.03 29.90 51.88
N GLY A 406 -39.68 28.99 50.97
CA GLY A 406 -40.33 28.93 49.66
C GLY A 406 -39.72 29.67 48.46
N ASN A 407 -39.22 28.85 47.53
CA ASN A 407 -39.58 28.83 46.09
C ASN A 407 -38.71 29.61 45.08
N GLY A 408 -38.35 28.92 43.98
CA GLY A 408 -38.22 29.53 42.64
C GLY A 408 -36.89 29.36 41.90
N ASN A 409 -36.89 28.43 40.94
CA ASN A 409 -36.26 28.47 39.61
C ASN A 409 -34.72 28.65 39.53
N GLY A 410 -33.94 27.72 38.96
CA GLY A 410 -34.12 27.13 37.64
C GLY A 410 -33.38 27.98 36.60
N MET A 411 -32.06 27.77 36.46
CA MET A 411 -31.27 28.44 35.41
C MET A 411 -30.16 27.52 34.92
N SER A 412 -30.43 26.91 33.77
CA SER A 412 -29.52 26.12 32.96
C SER A 412 -28.55 27.04 32.22
N SER A 413 -27.28 26.62 32.20
CA SER A 413 -26.18 27.31 31.52
C SER A 413 -26.25 27.07 29.99
N PRO A 414 -26.00 28.09 29.14
CA PRO A 414 -26.09 27.93 27.69
C PRO A 414 -24.80 27.36 27.10
N ARG A 415 -24.94 26.25 26.37
CA ARG A 415 -23.96 25.77 25.37
C ARG A 415 -23.86 26.79 24.24
N LYS A 416 -22.68 27.38 24.02
CA LYS A 416 -22.36 28.05 22.76
C LYS A 416 -21.94 27.01 21.73
N ALA A 417 -22.83 26.80 20.75
CA ALA A 417 -22.48 26.24 19.46
C ALA A 417 -21.69 27.30 18.66
N ILE A 418 -20.56 26.92 18.08
CA ILE A 418 -19.85 27.74 17.08
C ILE A 418 -20.33 27.28 15.70
N SER A 419 -20.98 28.22 15.02
CA SER A 419 -21.45 28.14 13.65
C SER A 419 -20.29 28.16 12.67
N ILE A 420 -20.30 27.20 11.75
CA ILE A 420 -19.58 27.25 10.47
C ILE A 420 -20.43 28.11 9.54
N ASP A 421 -19.91 29.25 9.08
CA ASP A 421 -20.34 29.82 7.81
C ASP A 421 -19.30 30.74 7.16
N ARG A 422 -19.00 30.42 5.90
CA ARG A 422 -18.59 31.26 4.76
C ARG A 422 -17.54 32.37 4.92
N VAL A 423 -16.42 32.17 4.23
CA VAL A 423 -15.72 33.25 3.51
C VAL A 423 -15.63 32.85 2.05
N ASP A 424 -16.27 33.63 1.19
CA ASP A 424 -16.28 33.50 -0.26
C ASP A 424 -15.68 34.80 -0.86
N ARG A 425 -14.70 34.62 -1.75
CA ARG A 425 -14.25 35.52 -2.84
C ARG A 425 -13.74 36.94 -2.58
N ALA A 426 -12.47 37.14 -2.95
CA ALA A 426 -12.03 38.20 -3.86
C ALA A 426 -10.75 37.76 -4.59
N LEU A 427 -10.85 37.44 -5.88
CA LEU A 427 -9.71 37.37 -6.80
C LEU A 427 -10.07 38.17 -8.04
N ASP A 428 -9.20 39.14 -8.33
CA ASP A 428 -9.27 40.08 -9.43
C ASP A 428 -9.13 39.40 -10.80
N SER A 429 -9.86 39.94 -11.77
CA SER A 429 -9.73 39.65 -13.20
C SER A 429 -8.60 40.45 -13.84
N PRO A 430 -8.04 39.97 -14.97
CA PRO A 430 -7.63 40.88 -16.04
C PRO A 430 -8.49 40.68 -17.30
N ARG A 431 -8.91 41.82 -17.86
CA ARG A 431 -9.53 42.03 -19.18
C ARG A 431 -8.51 41.84 -20.31
N VAL A 432 -9.03 41.88 -21.55
CA VAL A 432 -8.41 42.23 -22.86
C VAL A 432 -8.00 40.97 -23.65
N LEU A 433 -8.44 40.66 -24.89
CA LEU A 433 -9.24 41.30 -25.94
C LEU A 433 -9.78 40.20 -26.89
N SER A 434 -10.96 40.38 -27.46
CA SER A 434 -11.40 39.69 -28.69
C SER A 434 -10.81 40.39 -29.93
N PRO A 435 -10.81 39.73 -31.10
CA PRO A 435 -11.55 40.37 -32.18
C PRO A 435 -12.33 39.43 -33.10
N THR A 436 -13.30 40.06 -33.74
CA THR A 436 -14.32 39.58 -34.66
C THR A 436 -13.78 39.39 -36.09
N ARG A 437 -14.14 38.24 -36.69
CA ARG A 437 -14.53 37.94 -38.09
C ARG A 437 -14.46 39.07 -39.15
N THR A 438 -13.85 38.78 -40.32
CA THR A 438 -14.44 38.94 -41.70
C THR A 438 -13.55 38.45 -42.86
N THR A 439 -14.12 37.52 -43.65
CA THR A 439 -14.18 37.40 -45.14
C THR A 439 -12.97 37.60 -46.10
N SER A 440 -12.86 36.58 -46.99
CA SER A 440 -12.64 36.62 -48.45
C SER A 440 -11.23 36.81 -49.05
N GLY A 441 -10.97 36.04 -50.12
CA GLY A 441 -9.96 36.38 -51.12
C GLY A 441 -9.21 35.14 -51.64
N GLY A 442 -9.47 34.73 -52.88
CA GLY A 442 -8.89 33.52 -53.48
C GLY A 442 -7.52 33.68 -54.13
N SER A 443 -7.15 32.64 -54.89
CA SER A 443 -6.26 32.61 -56.07
C SER A 443 -4.82 32.08 -55.90
N ASN A 444 -4.63 30.90 -56.51
CA ASN A 444 -3.54 30.43 -57.38
C ASN A 444 -2.08 30.41 -56.93
N GLY A 445 -1.41 29.28 -57.24
CA GLY A 445 0.01 29.33 -57.65
C GLY A 445 0.88 28.10 -57.38
N ASN A 446 0.69 27.04 -58.15
CA ASN A 446 1.69 26.14 -58.76
C ASN A 446 3.02 25.73 -58.08
N ALA A 447 3.23 24.41 -58.21
CA ALA A 447 4.44 23.71 -58.63
C ALA A 447 5.56 23.46 -57.59
N PHE A 448 5.78 22.18 -57.27
CA PHE A 448 6.93 21.42 -57.81
C PHE A 448 6.74 19.91 -57.55
N HIS A 449 6.69 19.14 -58.63
CA HIS A 449 6.89 17.68 -58.66
C HIS A 449 8.38 17.36 -58.49
N PRO A 450 8.72 16.16 -58.02
CA PRO A 450 9.27 15.21 -58.99
C PRO A 450 8.63 13.82 -58.90
N VAL A 451 8.78 13.09 -60.00
CA VAL A 451 8.14 11.81 -60.33
C VAL A 451 9.18 10.68 -60.27
N PHE A 452 8.69 9.48 -59.90
CA PHE A 452 9.20 8.11 -60.11
C PHE A 452 10.19 7.48 -59.10
N PRO A 453 10.22 6.13 -58.98
CA PRO A 453 9.18 5.13 -59.26
C PRO A 453 8.96 4.08 -58.14
N SER A 454 7.76 3.51 -58.19
CA SER A 454 7.33 2.12 -57.93
C SER A 454 8.29 1.17 -57.19
N GLY A 455 7.86 0.70 -56.02
CA GLY A 455 8.40 -0.46 -55.34
C GLY A 455 7.31 -1.08 -54.46
N ASP A 456 6.80 -2.22 -54.90
CA ASP A 456 5.84 -3.07 -54.19
C ASP A 456 6.37 -3.48 -52.81
N THR A 457 5.61 -3.21 -51.75
CA THR A 457 5.55 -4.07 -50.56
C THR A 457 4.28 -3.78 -49.79
N ALA A 458 3.46 -4.82 -49.64
CA ALA A 458 2.21 -4.84 -48.93
C ALA A 458 2.39 -4.58 -47.42
N GLU A 459 1.62 -3.63 -46.88
CA GLU A 459 1.24 -3.58 -45.47
C GLU A 459 -0.20 -4.10 -45.33
N PRO A 460 -0.49 -5.01 -44.39
CA PRO A 460 -1.86 -5.39 -44.08
C PRO A 460 -2.50 -4.38 -43.12
N LEU A 461 -3.50 -3.67 -43.62
CA LEU A 461 -4.53 -2.99 -42.81
C LEU A 461 -5.39 -4.03 -42.10
N SER A 462 -5.25 -4.16 -40.79
CA SER A 462 -6.23 -4.82 -39.93
C SER A 462 -7.45 -3.90 -39.76
N ALA A 463 -8.38 -3.96 -40.71
CA ALA A 463 -9.72 -3.43 -40.54
C ALA A 463 -10.58 -4.48 -39.83
N SER A 464 -11.12 -4.10 -38.68
CA SER A 464 -12.09 -4.87 -37.91
C SER A 464 -13.37 -5.05 -38.75
N LEU A 465 -13.56 -6.24 -39.30
CA LEU A 465 -14.81 -6.63 -39.95
C LEU A 465 -15.77 -7.17 -38.89
N GLU A 466 -16.96 -6.56 -38.86
CA GLU A 466 -18.10 -6.94 -38.03
C GLU A 466 -18.58 -8.35 -38.37
N GLY A 467 -19.00 -9.11 -37.34
CA GLY A 467 -19.33 -10.53 -37.43
C GLY A 467 -20.50 -10.91 -38.36
N ASP A 468 -21.25 -9.93 -38.87
CA ASP A 468 -22.42 -10.20 -39.71
C ASP A 468 -22.06 -10.61 -41.15
N GLU A 469 -20.86 -10.28 -41.66
CA GLU A 469 -20.41 -10.73 -42.98
C GLU A 469 -19.88 -12.18 -42.99
N VAL A 470 -19.35 -12.65 -41.86
CA VAL A 470 -18.83 -14.03 -41.73
C VAL A 470 -19.98 -15.03 -41.72
N ASP A 471 -21.08 -14.70 -41.04
CA ASP A 471 -22.29 -15.54 -40.99
C ASP A 471 -23.06 -15.59 -42.32
N ALA A 472 -22.89 -14.58 -43.18
CA ALA A 472 -23.42 -14.58 -44.55
C ALA A 472 -22.55 -15.45 -45.46
N LEU A 473 -21.22 -15.38 -45.33
CA LEU A 473 -20.30 -16.20 -46.13
C LEU A 473 -20.38 -17.69 -45.77
N GLU A 474 -20.59 -18.03 -44.50
CA GLU A 474 -20.72 -19.42 -44.05
C GLU A 474 -22.04 -20.06 -44.52
N ARG A 475 -23.11 -19.27 -44.64
CA ARG A 475 -24.37 -19.70 -45.25
C ARG A 475 -24.24 -19.94 -46.75
N ASP A 476 -23.59 -19.03 -47.48
CA ASP A 476 -23.37 -19.20 -48.92
C ASP A 476 -22.45 -20.39 -49.24
N LEU A 477 -21.45 -20.66 -48.39
CA LEU A 477 -20.58 -21.83 -48.56
C LEU A 477 -21.32 -23.15 -48.25
N SER A 478 -22.20 -23.16 -47.25
CA SER A 478 -23.00 -24.35 -46.91
C SER A 478 -24.05 -24.68 -47.97
N ASP A 479 -24.55 -23.69 -48.70
CA ASP A 479 -25.51 -23.90 -49.80
C ASP A 479 -24.81 -24.26 -51.12
N ALA A 480 -23.54 -23.88 -51.29
CA ALA A 480 -22.72 -24.34 -52.42
C ALA A 480 -22.19 -25.79 -52.26
N MET A 481 -22.17 -26.32 -51.04
CA MET A 481 -21.74 -27.69 -50.74
C MET A 481 -22.88 -28.73 -50.72
N LYS A 482 -24.14 -28.30 -50.75
CA LYS A 482 -25.32 -29.16 -50.93
C LYS A 482 -25.72 -29.20 -52.39
#